data_AF-A0A5B2W6D0-F1
#
_entry.id   AF-A0A5B2W6D0-F1
#
_cell.length_a   1.000
_cell.length_b   1.000
_cell.length_c   1.000
_cell.angle_alpha   90.00
_cell.angle_beta   90.00
_cell.angle_gamma   90.00
#
_symmetry.space_group_name_H-M   'P 1'
#
loop_
_entity.id
_entity.type
_entity.pdbx_description
1 polymer ?
#
loop_
_entity_poly.entity_id
_entity_poly.type
_entity_poly.pdbx_seq_one_letter_code
_entity_poly.pdbx_strand_id
1 'polypeptide(L)' 'AALAAGTDACLAPVLDPGEAVEHPHNAARATFVEVAGKVQPAPAPRFDRTPAATPTPPANPGEHTEA' A
#
# COMPACT_ATOMS: atom_id res chain seq x y z
N ALA A 1 11.24 -14.04 15.05
CA ALA A 1 10.50 -14.07 13.76
C ALA A 1 11.15 -15.00 12.73
N ALA A 2 12.44 -14.85 12.40
CA ALA A 2 13.08 -15.62 11.33
C ALA A 2 12.90 -17.16 11.44
N LEU A 3 13.02 -17.73 12.64
CA LEU A 3 12.79 -19.18 12.87
C LEU A 3 11.35 -19.65 12.60
N ALA A 4 10.38 -18.74 12.64
CA ALA A 4 8.98 -19.02 12.35
C ALA A 4 8.58 -18.66 10.91
N ALA A 5 9.48 -18.08 10.11
CA ALA A 5 9.16 -17.69 8.75
C ALA A 5 8.83 -18.94 7.91
N GLY A 6 7.67 -18.95 7.27
CA GLY A 6 7.20 -20.08 6.45
C GLY A 6 6.66 -21.28 7.25
N THR A 7 6.49 -21.17 8.57
CA THR A 7 5.83 -22.19 9.40
C THR A 7 4.43 -21.74 9.81
N ASP A 8 3.59 -22.69 10.23
CA ASP A 8 2.21 -22.41 10.72
C ASP A 8 2.17 -21.98 12.20
N ALA A 9 3.28 -21.44 12.73
CA ALA A 9 3.40 -21.06 14.14
C ALA A 9 2.66 -19.75 14.51
N CYS A 10 1.87 -19.17 13.60
CA CYS A 10 1.12 -17.90 13.78
C CYS A 10 1.95 -16.78 14.43
N LEU A 11 3.22 -16.66 14.05
CA LEU A 11 4.16 -15.68 14.61
C LEU A 11 4.66 -14.73 13.51
N ALA A 12 4.54 -13.43 13.75
CA ALA A 12 5.02 -12.38 12.87
C ALA A 12 5.87 -11.36 13.65
N PRO A 13 6.84 -10.68 13.01
CA PRO A 13 7.51 -9.54 13.62
C PRO A 13 6.54 -8.36 13.79
N VAL A 14 6.77 -7.53 14.81
CA VAL A 14 6.17 -6.20 14.88
C VAL A 14 7.04 -5.29 14.03
N LEU A 15 6.46 -4.72 12.98
CA LEU A 15 7.15 -3.84 12.04
C LEU A 15 6.78 -2.39 12.31
N ASP A 16 7.72 -1.48 12.10
CA ASP A 16 7.42 -0.07 11.97
C ASP A 16 6.80 0.25 10.58
N PRO A 17 6.25 1.47 10.37
CA PRO A 17 5.63 1.82 9.10
C PRO A 17 6.57 1.75 7.87
N GLY A 18 7.86 2.07 8.03
CA GLY A 18 8.84 1.99 6.94
C GLY A 18 9.17 0.54 6.58
N GLU A 19 9.41 -0.29 7.60
CA GLU A 19 9.63 -1.73 7.43
C GLU A 19 8.42 -2.43 6.80
N ALA A 20 7.21 -1.99 7.15
CA ALA A 20 5.98 -2.54 6.59
C ALA A 20 5.87 -2.30 5.07
N VAL A 21 6.36 -1.17 4.55
CA VAL A 21 6.36 -0.87 3.11
C VAL A 21 7.25 -1.85 2.35
N GLU A 22 8.43 -2.13 2.90
CA GLU A 22 9.45 -2.98 2.27
C GLU A 22 9.23 -4.48 2.51
N HIS A 23 8.36 -4.86 3.45
CA HIS A 23 8.13 -6.25 3.79
C HIS A 23 7.73 -7.08 2.55
N PRO A 24 8.35 -8.26 2.30
CA PRO A 24 8.18 -9.03 1.05
C PRO A 24 6.72 -9.31 0.66
N HIS A 25 5.85 -9.58 1.64
CA HIS A 25 4.42 -9.79 1.39
C HIS A 25 3.70 -8.53 0.88
N ASN A 26 4.07 -7.36 1.38
CA ASN A 26 3.47 -6.09 0.97
C ASN A 26 4.01 -5.63 -0.38
N ALA A 27 5.31 -5.81 -0.62
CA ALA A 27 5.95 -5.55 -1.91
C ALA A 27 5.35 -6.44 -3.02
N ALA A 28 5.27 -7.76 -2.79
CA ALA A 28 4.72 -8.72 -3.77
C ALA A 28 3.27 -8.42 -4.18
N ARG A 29 2.51 -7.74 -3.31
CA ARG A 29 1.12 -7.40 -3.53
C ARG A 29 0.92 -5.96 -3.99
N ALA A 30 1.97 -5.13 -4.02
CA ALA A 30 1.84 -3.68 -4.15
C ALA A 30 0.80 -3.12 -3.16
N THR A 31 0.95 -3.46 -1.87
CA THR A 31 0.06 -2.96 -0.80
C THR A 31 0.25 -1.46 -0.59
N PHE A 32 1.45 -0.95 -0.84
CA PHE A 32 1.76 0.47 -0.84
C PHE A 32 2.22 0.89 -2.23
N VAL A 33 1.90 2.13 -2.61
CA VAL A 33 2.24 2.77 -3.89
C VAL A 33 2.81 4.15 -3.63
N GLU A 34 3.64 4.63 -4.56
CA GLU A 34 4.13 6.00 -4.53
C GLU A 34 3.28 6.90 -5.46
N VAL A 35 2.74 7.97 -4.90
CA VAL A 35 1.98 9.00 -5.64
C VAL A 35 2.56 10.36 -5.30
N ALA A 36 3.05 11.09 -6.31
CA ALA A 36 3.74 12.38 -6.15
C ALA A 36 4.83 12.38 -5.05
N GLY A 37 5.69 11.37 -5.06
CA GLY A 37 6.81 11.26 -4.12
C GLY A 37 6.40 10.92 -2.68
N LYS A 38 5.15 10.49 -2.46
CA LYS A 38 4.65 10.04 -1.15
C LYS A 38 4.22 8.58 -1.22
N VAL A 39 4.79 7.77 -0.33
CA VAL A 39 4.35 6.39 -0.12
C VAL A 39 3.03 6.38 0.63
N GLN A 40 2.05 5.68 0.10
CA GLN A 40 0.71 5.56 0.69
C GLN A 40 0.11 4.19 0.38
N PRO A 41 -0.92 3.74 1.11
CA PRO A 41 -1.63 2.51 0.78
C PRO A 41 -2.22 2.55 -0.65
N ALA A 42 -2.15 1.42 -1.35
CA ALA A 42 -2.86 1.24 -2.61
C ALA A 42 -4.39 1.13 -2.34
N PRO A 43 -5.23 1.46 -3.33
CA PRO A 43 -6.67 1.21 -3.23
C PRO A 43 -6.99 -0.25 -2.88
N ALA A 44 -7.94 -0.45 -1.96
CA ALA A 44 -8.41 -1.76 -1.54
C ALA A 44 -9.95 -1.77 -1.38
N PRO A 45 -10.63 -2.90 -1.67
CA PRO A 45 -10.08 -4.19 -2.14
C PRO A 45 -9.65 -4.16 -3.62
N ARG A 46 -8.95 -5.21 -4.07
CA ARG A 46 -8.58 -5.39 -5.49
C ARG A 46 -9.71 -6.10 -6.22
N PHE A 47 -10.34 -5.42 -7.18
CA PHE A 47 -11.37 -5.99 -8.05
C PHE A 47 -10.75 -6.54 -9.33
N ASP A 48 -11.20 -7.72 -9.77
CA ASP A 48 -10.68 -8.39 -10.97
C ASP A 48 -11.16 -7.69 -12.26
N ARG A 49 -12.49 -7.55 -12.43
CA ARG A 49 -13.07 -7.01 -13.68
C ARG A 49 -12.91 -5.50 -13.86
N THR A 50 -12.93 -4.73 -12.76
CA THR A 50 -12.88 -3.26 -12.78
C THR A 50 -11.94 -2.77 -11.68
N PRO A 51 -10.61 -2.89 -11.88
CA PRO A 51 -9.64 -2.46 -10.89
C PRO A 51 -9.77 -0.95 -10.62
N ALA A 52 -9.45 -0.55 -9.39
CA ALA A 52 -9.38 0.86 -9.04
C ALA A 52 -8.23 1.54 -9.82
N ALA A 53 -8.46 2.79 -10.24
CA ALA A 53 -7.41 3.60 -10.86
C ALA A 53 -6.32 3.96 -9.83
N THR A 54 -5.10 4.22 -10.31
CA THR A 54 -4.04 4.79 -9.48
C THR A 54 -4.48 6.17 -8.96
N PRO A 55 -4.38 6.44 -7.65
CA PRO A 55 -4.72 7.75 -7.10
C PRO A 55 -3.89 8.86 -7.72
N THR A 56 -4.50 10.01 -7.92
CA THR A 56 -3.79 11.26 -8.20
C THR A 56 -3.45 11.98 -6.89
N PRO A 57 -2.54 12.97 -6.92
CA PRO A 57 -2.32 13.83 -5.78
C PRO A 57 -3.62 14.54 -5.34
N PRO A 58 -3.75 14.93 -4.06
CA PRO A 58 -4.86 15.74 -3.61
C PRO A 58 -4.95 17.05 -4.40
N ALA A 59 -6.17 17.48 -4.70
CA ALA A 59 -6.43 18.76 -5.34
C ALA A 59 -5.90 19.92 -4.49
N ASN A 60 -5.37 20.95 -5.15
CA ASN A 60 -5.07 22.21 -4.51
C ASN A 60 -6.37 22.96 -4.17
N PRO A 61 -6.36 23.87 -3.17
CA PRO A 61 -7.51 24.73 -2.90
C PRO A 61 -7.93 25.50 -4.16
N GLY A 62 -9.18 25.32 -4.58
CA GLY A 62 -9.74 26.00 -5.75
C GLY A 62 -9.52 25.30 -7.10
N GLU A 63 -8.78 24.18 -7.15
CA GLU A 63 -8.37 23.53 -8.41
C GLU A 63 -9.54 23.05 -9.28
N HIS A 64 -10.69 22.78 -8.66
CA HIS A 64 -11.89 22.26 -9.33
C HIS A 64 -13.12 23.15 -9.13
N THR A 65 -12.93 24.41 -8.70
CA THR A 65 -14.05 25.32 -8.40
C THR A 65 -14.76 25.83 -9.65
N GLU A 66 -14.12 25.80 -10.82
CA GLU A 66 -14.72 26.12 -12.11
C GLU A 66 -14.56 24.92 -13.07
N ALA A 67 -15.57 24.70 -13.92
CA ALA A 67 -15.69 23.55 -14.81
C ALA A 67 -15.17 23.84 -16.23
#